data_AF-A0A1H7WMX0-F1
#
_entry.id   AF-A0A1H7WMX0-F1
#
_cell.length_a   1.000
_cell.length_b   1.000
_cell.length_c   1.000
_cell.angle_alpha   90.00
_cell.angle_beta   90.00
_cell.angle_gamma   90.00
#
_symmetry.space_group_name_H-M   'P 1'
#
loop_
_entity.id
_entity.type
_entity.pdbx_description
1 polymer ?
#
loop_
_entity_poly.entity_id
_entity_poly.type
_entity_poly.pdbx_seq_one_letter_code
_entity_poly.pdbx_strand_id
1 'polypeptide(L)'
;MNLILEKSLDILSSVVNVSTGLAHPLDESKAKELFKALYKYGVPLKVDEVYSLAIERSWSDHHAKELSKIAEKIGNGRRVQIKYPRNWGEITVKRIIAELG
;
A
#
# COMPACT_ATOMS: atom_id res chain seq x y z
N MET A 1 12.46 -10.34 3.33
CA MET A 1 11.76 -9.08 3.64
C MET A 1 11.95 -8.13 2.47
N ASN A 2 10.88 -7.54 1.94
CA ASN A 2 10.96 -6.69 0.77
C ASN A 2 11.08 -5.21 1.19
N LEU A 3 12.30 -4.66 1.10
CA LEU A 3 12.61 -3.30 1.55
C LEU A 3 11.75 -2.23 0.85
N ILE A 4 11.44 -2.45 -0.43
CA ILE A 4 10.59 -1.53 -1.21
C ILE A 4 9.17 -1.53 -0.64
N LEU A 5 8.63 -2.70 -0.29
CA LEU A 5 7.29 -2.85 0.30
C LEU A 5 7.22 -2.18 1.67
N GLU A 6 8.21 -2.46 2.53
CA GLU A 6 8.30 -1.91 3.88
C GLU A 6 8.35 -0.39 3.88
N LYS A 7 9.23 0.21 3.06
CA LYS A 7 9.36 1.67 2.93
C LYS A 7 8.13 2.30 2.29
N SER A 8 7.46 1.59 1.39
CA SER A 8 6.19 2.05 0.82
C SER A 8 5.09 2.12 1.87
N LEU A 9 4.99 1.11 2.74
CA LEU A 9 4.05 1.08 3.86
C LEU A 9 4.37 2.13 4.93
N ASP A 10 5.64 2.47 5.13
CA ASP A 10 6.07 3.59 5.99
C ASP A 10 5.50 4.92 5.52
N ILE A 11 5.72 5.22 4.25
CA ILE A 11 5.25 6.46 3.63
C ILE A 11 3.73 6.47 3.59
N LEU A 12 3.09 5.33 3.27
CA LEU A 12 1.63 5.24 3.30
C LEU A 12 1.10 5.58 4.69
N SER A 13 1.62 4.93 5.73
CA SER A 13 1.20 5.13 7.13
C SER A 13 1.47 6.54 7.64
N SER A 14 2.45 7.25 7.08
CA SER A 14 2.72 8.65 7.39
C SER A 14 1.75 9.63 6.70
N VAL A 15 1.13 9.21 5.59
CA VAL A 15 0.29 10.07 4.72
C VAL A 15 -1.21 9.77 4.87
N VAL A 16 -1.56 8.60 5.40
CA VAL A 16 -2.94 8.23 5.77
C VAL A 16 -3.09 8.25 7.27
N ASN A 17 -4.29 8.52 7.77
CA ASN A 17 -4.54 8.42 9.19
C ASN A 17 -4.80 6.95 9.56
N VAL A 18 -3.78 6.28 10.09
CA VAL A 18 -3.82 4.88 10.54
C VAL A 18 -4.93 4.60 11.57
N SER A 19 -5.36 5.61 12.32
CA SER A 19 -6.42 5.50 13.33
C SER A 19 -7.82 5.38 12.70
N THR A 20 -8.03 6.00 11.53
CA THR A 20 -9.26 5.88 10.74
C THR A 20 -9.12 4.86 9.60
N GLY A 21 -7.91 4.36 9.38
CA GLY A 21 -7.55 3.44 8.31
C GLY A 21 -7.92 3.96 6.93
N LEU A 22 -8.62 3.11 6.16
CA LEU A 22 -9.06 3.40 4.79
C LEU A 22 -10.51 3.90 4.72
N ALA A 23 -11.09 4.36 5.84
CA ALA A 23 -12.46 4.87 5.86
C ALA A 23 -12.64 6.13 4.97
N HIS A 24 -11.57 6.92 4.80
CA HIS A 24 -11.58 8.06 3.90
C HIS A 24 -11.31 7.63 2.45
N PRO A 25 -12.18 8.00 1.47
CA PRO A 25 -12.02 7.62 0.07
C PRO A 25 -10.69 8.06 -0.57
N LEU A 26 -10.10 9.13 -0.03
CA LEU A 26 -8.79 9.63 -0.48
C LEU A 26 -7.66 8.69 -0.04
N ASP A 27 -7.70 8.22 1.21
CA ASP A 27 -6.68 7.33 1.77
C ASP A 27 -6.79 5.93 1.17
N GLU A 28 -8.01 5.44 0.95
CA GLU A 28 -8.28 4.23 0.18
C GLU A 28 -7.70 4.32 -1.25
N SER A 29 -7.87 5.48 -1.91
CA SER A 29 -7.33 5.72 -3.25
C SER A 29 -5.80 5.71 -3.25
N LYS A 30 -5.16 6.37 -2.27
CA LYS A 30 -3.69 6.37 -2.12
C LYS A 30 -3.12 4.96 -1.92
N ALA A 31 -3.74 4.17 -1.04
CA ALA A 31 -3.31 2.79 -0.77
C ALA A 31 -3.40 1.91 -2.04
N LYS A 32 -4.52 1.99 -2.76
CA LYS A 32 -4.71 1.27 -4.03
C LYS A 32 -3.72 1.72 -5.10
N GLU A 33 -3.47 3.02 -5.24
CA GLU A 33 -2.47 3.55 -6.17
C GLU A 33 -1.08 3.01 -5.86
N LEU A 34 -0.68 3.03 -4.59
CA LEU A 34 0.63 2.55 -4.15
C LEU A 34 0.82 1.07 -4.44
N PHE A 35 -0.13 0.22 -4.07
CA PHE A 35 -0.06 -1.22 -4.36
C PHE A 35 -0.08 -1.51 -5.86
N LYS A 36 -0.88 -0.78 -6.63
CA LYS A 36 -0.89 -0.92 -8.09
C LYS A 36 0.47 -0.58 -8.70
N ALA A 37 1.13 0.47 -8.20
CA ALA A 37 2.49 0.81 -8.62
C ALA A 37 3.48 -0.29 -8.22
N LEU A 38 3.47 -0.75 -6.97
CA LEU A 38 4.34 -1.84 -6.51
C LEU A 38 4.22 -3.10 -7.38
N TYR A 39 3.00 -3.53 -7.69
CA TYR A 39 2.76 -4.67 -8.58
C TYR A 39 3.30 -4.42 -10.00
N LYS A 40 3.11 -3.20 -10.54
CA LYS A 40 3.65 -2.80 -11.87
C LYS A 40 5.17 -2.91 -11.92
N TYR A 41 5.87 -2.63 -10.82
CA TYR A 41 7.32 -2.76 -10.70
C TYR A 41 7.79 -4.18 -10.34
N GLY A 42 6.88 -5.17 -10.28
CA GLY A 42 7.23 -6.57 -9.98
C GLY A 42 7.47 -6.86 -8.50
N VAL A 43 7.06 -5.96 -7.59
CA VAL A 43 7.19 -6.17 -6.15
C VAL A 43 6.08 -7.14 -5.69
N PRO A 44 6.42 -8.30 -5.09
CA PRO A 44 5.42 -9.21 -4.56
C PRO A 44 4.66 -8.60 -3.38
N LEU A 45 3.33 -8.59 -3.48
CA LEU A 45 2.41 -8.07 -2.47
C LEU A 45 1.80 -9.22 -1.65
N LYS A 46 2.61 -9.86 -0.80
CA LYS A 46 2.13 -10.95 0.05
C LYS A 46 1.23 -10.42 1.17
N VAL A 47 0.08 -11.07 1.36
CA VAL A 47 -0.94 -10.70 2.35
C VAL A 47 -0.35 -10.67 3.75
N ASP A 48 0.37 -11.74 4.12
CA ASP A 48 0.96 -11.89 5.46
C ASP A 48 2.03 -10.82 5.75
N GLU A 49 2.84 -10.47 4.75
CA GLU A 49 3.85 -9.42 4.88
C GLU A 49 3.20 -8.04 5.05
N VAL A 50 2.20 -7.71 4.21
CA VAL A 50 1.48 -6.43 4.31
C VAL A 50 0.73 -6.32 5.63
N TYR A 51 0.10 -7.39 6.09
CA TYR A 51 -0.59 -7.43 7.37
C TYR A 51 0.37 -7.20 8.54
N SER A 52 1.48 -7.94 8.59
CA SER A 52 2.47 -7.82 9.67
C SER A 52 3.05 -6.41 9.74
N LEU A 53 3.43 -5.85 8.58
CA LEU A 53 3.95 -4.48 8.47
C LEU A 53 2.91 -3.42 8.87
N ALA A 54 1.62 -3.64 8.59
CA ALA A 54 0.58 -2.72 9.02
C ALA A 54 0.40 -2.74 10.55
N ILE A 55 0.42 -3.93 11.16
CA ILE A 55 0.35 -4.10 12.62
C ILE A 55 1.54 -3.43 13.31
N GLU A 56 2.76 -3.63 12.81
CA GLU A 56 3.97 -2.96 13.33
C GLU A 56 3.85 -1.43 13.27
N ARG A 57 3.09 -0.91 12.30
CA ARG A 57 2.84 0.53 12.10
C ARG A 57 1.62 1.05 12.86
N SER A 58 1.17 0.32 13.89
CA SER A 58 0.04 0.70 14.74
C SER A 58 -1.29 0.84 13.98
N TRP A 59 -1.45 0.15 12.84
CA TRP A 59 -2.78 -0.01 12.25
C TRP A 59 -3.62 -0.94 13.13
N SER A 60 -4.91 -0.66 13.24
CA SER A 60 -5.82 -1.59 13.90
C SER A 60 -5.92 -2.91 13.09
N ASP A 61 -6.16 -4.02 13.77
CA ASP A 61 -6.30 -5.35 13.15
C ASP A 61 -7.30 -5.36 11.99
N HIS A 62 -8.43 -4.65 12.15
CA HIS A 62 -9.44 -4.51 11.11
C HIS A 62 -8.88 -3.82 9.86
N HIS A 63 -8.22 -2.68 10.03
CA HIS A 63 -7.67 -1.93 8.89
C HIS A 63 -6.46 -2.63 8.26
N ALA A 64 -5.63 -3.30 9.05
CA ALA A 64 -4.53 -4.13 8.54
C ALA A 64 -5.05 -5.29 7.67
N LYS A 65 -6.14 -5.94 8.08
CA LYS A 65 -6.82 -6.98 7.28
C LYS A 65 -7.43 -6.42 6.00
N GLU A 66 -8.03 -5.24 6.03
CA GLU A 66 -8.53 -4.59 4.82
C GLU A 66 -7.40 -4.23 3.84
N LEU A 67 -6.32 -3.64 4.35
CA LEU A 67 -5.17 -3.22 3.57
C LEU A 67 -4.49 -4.42 2.89
N SER A 68 -4.26 -5.51 3.63
CA SER A 68 -3.67 -6.74 3.11
C SER A 68 -4.55 -7.43 2.06
N LYS A 69 -5.88 -7.44 2.23
CA LYS A 69 -6.82 -7.92 1.19
C LYS A 69 -6.78 -7.08 -0.09
N ILE A 70 -6.58 -5.76 0.02
CA ILE A 70 -6.44 -4.90 -1.16
C ILE A 70 -5.13 -5.22 -1.87
N ALA A 71 -4.03 -5.34 -1.12
CA ALA A 71 -2.73 -5.72 -1.66
C ALA A 71 -2.79 -7.09 -2.36
N GLU A 72 -3.45 -8.08 -1.76
CA GLU A 72 -3.68 -9.40 -2.35
C GLU A 72 -4.41 -9.32 -3.69
N LYS A 73 -5.54 -8.59 -3.73
CA LYS A 73 -6.34 -8.45 -4.95
C LYS A 73 -5.49 -7.88 -6.09
N ILE A 74 -4.71 -6.85 -5.80
CA ILE A 74 -3.83 -6.19 -6.78
C ILE A 74 -2.67 -7.10 -7.17
N GLY A 75 -2.05 -7.78 -6.20
CA GLY A 75 -0.97 -8.74 -6.42
C GLY A 75 -1.38 -9.94 -7.27
N ASN A 76 -2.66 -10.33 -7.21
CA ASN A 76 -3.27 -11.34 -8.08
C ASN A 76 -3.70 -10.78 -9.45
N GLY A 77 -3.30 -9.56 -9.80
CA GLY A 77 -3.64 -8.92 -11.07
C GLY A 77 -5.09 -8.44 -11.19
N ARG A 78 -5.87 -8.42 -10.09
CA ARG A 78 -7.24 -7.90 -10.14
C ARG A 78 -7.23 -6.38 -10.26
N ARG A 79 -8.16 -5.87 -11.07
CA ARG A 79 -8.35 -4.43 -11.24
C ARG A 79 -9.09 -3.87 -10.02
N VAL A 80 -8.57 -2.81 -9.44
CA VAL A 80 -9.22 -2.04 -8.37
C VAL A 80 -9.69 -0.70 -8.91
N GLN A 81 -10.89 -0.29 -8.53
CA GLN A 81 -11.37 1.06 -8.82
C GLN A 81 -10.74 2.06 -7.83
N ILE A 82 -10.05 3.05 -8.38
CA ILE A 82 -9.46 4.18 -7.65
C ILE A 82 -10.39 5.37 -7.89
N LYS A 83 -11.04 5.87 -6.83
CA LYS A 83 -12.01 6.96 -6.96
C LYS A 83 -11.34 8.31 -7.27
N TYR A 84 -10.15 8.53 -6.70
CA TYR A 84 -9.39 9.77 -6.88
C TYR A 84 -7.97 9.47 -7.32
N PRO A 85 -7.73 9.22 -8.63
CA PRO A 85 -6.39 9.00 -9.13
C PRO A 85 -5.59 10.31 -9.06
N ARG A 86 -4.48 10.31 -8.32
CA ARG A 86 -3.55 11.45 -8.19
C ARG A 86 -2.14 11.10 -8.63
N ASN A 87 -1.93 9.87 -9.13
CA ASN A 87 -0.63 9.36 -9.56
C ASN A 87 0.43 9.34 -8.43
N TRP A 88 0.00 9.48 -7.17
CA TRP A 88 0.88 9.56 -6.02
C TRP A 88 1.67 8.26 -5.84
N GLY A 89 0.97 7.13 -5.88
CA GLY A 89 1.59 5.81 -5.67
C GLY A 89 2.72 5.52 -6.65
N GLU A 90 2.57 5.89 -7.92
CA GLU A 90 3.62 5.68 -8.92
C GLU A 90 4.85 6.56 -8.69
N ILE A 91 4.65 7.83 -8.33
CA ILE A 91 5.74 8.75 -7.96
C ILE A 91 6.49 8.24 -6.73
N THR A 92 5.77 7.80 -5.70
CA THR A 92 6.35 7.28 -4.46
C THR A 92 7.17 6.03 -4.71
N VAL A 93 6.61 5.01 -5.38
CA VAL A 93 7.33 3.76 -5.64
C VAL A 93 8.54 4.00 -6.54
N LYS A 94 8.41 4.83 -7.58
CA LYS A 94 9.54 5.18 -8.45
C LYS A 94 10.68 5.83 -7.67
N ARG A 95 10.35 6.72 -6.73
CA ARG A 95 11.33 7.35 -5.84
C ARG A 95 12.01 6.33 -4.93
N ILE A 96 11.23 5.43 -4.30
CA ILE A 96 11.77 4.38 -3.41
C ILE A 96 12.71 3.46 -4.18
N ILE A 97 12.34 3.03 -5.38
CA ILE A 97 13.18 2.18 -6.24
C ILE A 97 14.46 2.92 -6.62
N ALA A 98 14.38 4.21 -6.97
CA ALA A 98 15.58 5.01 -7.27
C ALA A 98 16.49 5.25 -6.05
N GLU A 99 15.95 5.19 -4.83
CA GLU A 99 16.73 5.30 -3.58
C GLU A 99 17.32 3.97 -3.11
N LEU A 100 16.76 2.82 -3.54
CA LEU A 100 17.13 1.47 -3.05
C LEU A 100 17.76 0.56 -4.12
N GLY A 101 17.71 0.96 -5.40
CA GLY A 101 18.33 0.26 -6.53
C GLY A 101 19.56 0.99 -7.04
#